data_AF-A0A7Y0XV68-F1
#
_entry.id   AF-A0A7Y0XV68-F1
#
_cell.length_a   1.000
_cell.length_b   1.000
_cell.length_c   1.000
_cell.angle_alpha   90.00
_cell.angle_beta   90.00
_cell.angle_gamma   90.00
#
_symmetry.space_group_name_H-M   'P 1'
#
loop_
_entity.id
_entity.type
_entity.pdbx_description
1 polymer ?
#
loop_
_entity_poly.entity_id
_entity_poly.type
_entity_poly.pdbx_seq_one_letter_code
_entity_poly.pdbx_strand_id
1 'polypeptide(L)'
;METTIRPLGTVMQLLEELGHEVTYAYDDLVFVNHNGFLLQFENTGSVLNLFFNQNCPKKDADDVEQSIIPAGDKKGLSIIKKGRFNVTEQPDENLQIEFFDN
;
A
#
# COMPACT_ATOMS: atom_id res chain seq x y z
N MET A 1 -4.21 18.20 -20.48
CA MET A 1 -4.65 17.40 -19.33
C MET A 1 -3.38 16.79 -18.77
N GLU A 2 -2.86 17.33 -17.67
CA GLU A 2 -1.65 16.79 -17.04
C GLU A 2 -2.02 15.45 -16.42
N THR A 3 -1.74 14.36 -17.13
CA THR A 3 -1.75 13.02 -16.54
C THR A 3 -0.67 13.02 -15.47
N THR A 4 -1.06 13.18 -14.22
CA THR A 4 -0.15 13.02 -13.10
C THR A 4 0.23 11.55 -13.05
N ILE A 5 1.42 11.23 -13.56
CA ILE A 5 1.91 9.86 -13.67
C ILE A 5 2.11 9.33 -12.25
N ARG A 6 1.36 8.30 -11.87
CA ARG A 6 1.58 7.57 -10.62
C ARG A 6 2.95 6.90 -10.71
N PRO A 7 3.90 7.18 -9.80
CA PRO A 7 5.26 6.64 -9.88
C PRO A 7 5.32 5.17 -9.41
N LEU A 8 4.56 4.28 -10.07
CA LEU A 8 4.44 2.86 -9.71
C LEU A 8 5.81 2.18 -9.64
N GLY A 9 6.71 2.46 -10.59
CA GLY A 9 8.07 1.91 -10.57
C GLY A 9 8.87 2.33 -9.34
N THR A 10 8.71 3.57 -8.86
CA THR A 10 9.36 4.05 -7.64
C THR A 10 8.81 3.35 -6.40
N VAL A 11 7.50 3.09 -6.36
CA VAL A 11 6.86 2.34 -5.26
C VAL A 11 7.29 0.87 -5.27
N MET A 12 7.33 0.23 -6.44
CA MET A 12 7.83 -1.15 -6.56
C MET A 12 9.28 -1.27 -6.06
N GLN A 13 10.15 -0.36 -6.49
CA GLN A 13 11.54 -0.33 -6.02
C GLN A 13 11.64 -0.08 -4.52
N LEU A 14 10.82 0.81 -3.96
CA LEU A 14 10.78 1.06 -2.52
C LEU A 14 10.42 -0.23 -1.75
N LEU A 15 9.38 -0.93 -2.18
CA LEU A 15 8.92 -2.15 -1.52
C LEU A 15 9.98 -3.25 -1.59
N GLU A 16 10.62 -3.43 -2.75
CA GLU A 16 11.73 -4.37 -2.93
C GLU A 16 12.91 -4.06 -1.98
N GLU A 17 13.32 -2.79 -1.87
CA GLU A 17 14.41 -2.36 -0.98
C GLU A 17 14.09 -2.64 0.51
N LEU A 18 12.81 -2.63 0.88
CA LEU A 18 12.34 -2.95 2.23
C LEU A 18 12.08 -4.44 2.45
N GLY A 19 12.30 -5.28 1.43
CA GLY A 19 12.05 -6.72 1.49
C GLY A 19 10.57 -7.10 1.38
N HIS A 20 9.73 -6.20 0.89
CA HIS A 20 8.32 -6.45 0.61
C HIS A 20 8.13 -6.81 -0.86
N GLU A 21 7.74 -8.06 -1.12
CA GLU A 21 7.40 -8.52 -2.45
C GLU A 21 6.00 -8.01 -2.85
N VAL A 22 5.86 -7.45 -4.06
CA VAL A 22 4.56 -7.05 -4.60
C VAL A 22 3.86 -8.27 -5.20
N THR A 23 2.67 -8.59 -4.73
CA THR A 23 1.88 -9.74 -5.24
C THR A 23 1.00 -9.33 -6.41
N TYR A 24 0.32 -8.18 -6.29
CA TYR A 24 -0.57 -7.66 -7.32
C TYR A 24 -0.48 -6.13 -7.34
N ALA A 25 -0.40 -5.54 -8.54
CA ALA A 25 -0.44 -4.10 -8.74
C ALA A 25 -1.54 -3.76 -9.75
N TYR A 26 -2.56 -3.06 -9.27
CA TYR A 26 -3.60 -2.42 -10.06
C TYR A 26 -3.21 -0.96 -10.35
N ASP A 27 -4.03 -0.24 -11.12
CA ASP A 27 -3.77 1.16 -11.50
C ASP A 27 -3.54 2.09 -10.30
N ASP A 28 -4.27 1.90 -9.20
CA ASP A 28 -4.14 2.68 -7.97
C ASP A 28 -3.76 1.84 -6.74
N LEU A 29 -3.85 0.51 -6.78
CA LEU A 29 -3.64 -0.35 -5.61
C LEU A 29 -2.42 -1.26 -5.77
N VAL A 30 -1.57 -1.32 -4.75
CA VAL A 30 -0.40 -2.19 -4.68
C VAL A 30 -0.51 -3.09 -3.46
N PHE A 31 -0.62 -4.39 -3.70
CA PHE A 31 -0.67 -5.45 -2.69
C PHE A 31 0.73 -6.01 -2.46
N VAL A 32 1.11 -6.13 -1.19
CA VAL A 32 2.34 -6.83 -0.80
C VAL A 32 2.06 -8.23 -0.30
N ASN A 33 3.06 -9.10 -0.46
CA ASN A 33 3.04 -10.49 -0.05
C ASN A 33 2.74 -10.62 1.45
N HIS A 34 2.15 -11.75 1.83
CA HIS A 34 1.54 -12.00 3.14
C HIS A 34 0.32 -11.11 3.49
N ASN A 35 -0.17 -10.27 2.55
CA ASN A 35 -1.35 -9.41 2.74
C ASN A 35 -1.31 -8.59 4.03
N GLY A 36 -0.13 -8.24 4.55
CA GLY A 36 0.01 -7.53 5.82
C GLY A 36 -0.39 -6.06 5.72
N PHE A 37 -0.12 -5.44 4.57
CA PHE A 37 -0.50 -4.08 4.25
C PHE A 37 -0.76 -3.92 2.74
N LEU A 38 -1.28 -2.77 2.33
CA LEU A 38 -1.36 -2.36 0.94
C LEU A 38 -1.07 -0.85 0.83
N LEU A 39 -0.74 -0.42 -0.39
CA LEU A 39 -0.63 1.00 -0.73
C LEU A 39 -1.67 1.37 -1.79
N GLN A 40 -2.32 2.51 -1.61
CA GLN A 40 -3.26 3.06 -2.59
C GLN A 40 -2.79 4.44 -3.05
N PHE A 41 -2.61 4.65 -4.35
CA PHE A 41 -2.38 5.96 -4.93
C PHE A 41 -3.63 6.83 -4.82
N GLU A 42 -3.44 8.08 -4.41
CA GLU A 42 -4.48 9.10 -4.54
C GLU A 42 -4.70 9.50 -6.01
N ASN A 43 -5.77 10.26 -6.25
CA ASN A 43 -6.16 10.69 -7.60
C ASN A 43 -5.10 11.54 -8.32
N THR A 44 -4.17 12.16 -7.57
CA THR A 44 -3.11 12.99 -8.13
C THR A 44 -1.80 12.84 -7.36
N GLY A 45 -0.74 12.44 -8.06
CA GLY A 45 0.64 12.64 -7.62
C GLY A 45 1.30 11.45 -6.91
N SER A 46 2.30 11.78 -6.10
CA SER A 46 3.16 10.84 -5.37
C SER A 46 2.63 10.51 -3.97
N VAL A 47 1.34 10.75 -3.71
CA VAL A 47 0.70 10.50 -2.42
C VAL A 47 0.12 9.09 -2.40
N LEU A 48 0.46 8.32 -1.37
CA LEU A 48 -0.02 6.97 -1.15
C LEU A 48 -0.67 6.82 0.22
N ASN A 49 -1.87 6.26 0.25
CA ASN A 49 -2.51 5.81 1.48
C ASN A 49 -2.01 4.42 1.84
N LEU A 50 -1.50 4.28 3.06
CA LEU A 50 -1.09 3.01 3.65
C LEU A 50 -2.23 2.44 4.49
N PHE A 51 -2.65 1.23 4.17
CA PHE A 51 -3.64 0.48 4.94
C PHE A 51 -3.04 -0.83 5.43
N PHE A 52 -3.34 -1.20 6.67
CA PHE A 52 -2.92 -2.48 7.25
C PHE A 52 -4.06 -3.48 7.28
N ASN A 53 -3.79 -4.75 7.06
CA ASN A 53 -4.83 -5.76 7.16
C ASN A 53 -5.39 -5.79 8.60
N GLN A 54 -6.69 -6.04 8.76
CA GLN A 54 -7.29 -6.22 10.09
C GLN A 54 -6.59 -7.32 10.90
N ASN A 55 -6.06 -8.33 10.23
CA ASN A 55 -5.31 -9.42 10.82
C ASN A 55 -3.82 -9.09 11.05
N CYS A 56 -3.34 -7.93 10.60
CA CYS A 56 -1.96 -7.49 10.83
C CYS A 56 -1.76 -7.09 12.30
N PRO A 57 -0.83 -7.77 13.03
CA PRO A 57 -0.49 -7.40 14.39
C PRO A 57 -0.04 -5.95 14.50
N LYS A 58 -0.43 -5.28 15.58
CA LYS A 58 -0.10 -3.85 15.77
C LYS A 58 1.41 -3.60 15.70
N LYS A 59 2.22 -4.48 16.29
CA LYS A 59 3.68 -4.34 16.28
C LYS A 59 4.24 -4.36 14.85
N ASP A 60 3.83 -5.33 14.05
CA ASP A 60 4.29 -5.46 12.66
C ASP A 60 3.83 -4.25 11.83
N ALA A 61 2.62 -3.76 12.06
CA ALA A 61 2.14 -2.54 11.42
C ALA A 61 2.97 -1.30 11.80
N ASP A 62 3.31 -1.15 13.08
CA ASP A 62 4.14 -0.05 13.57
C ASP A 62 5.57 -0.15 13.01
N ASP A 63 6.15 -1.36 12.92
CA ASP A 63 7.48 -1.61 12.34
C ASP A 63 7.52 -1.26 10.83
N VAL A 64 6.48 -1.66 10.08
CA VAL A 64 6.33 -1.28 8.66
C VAL A 64 6.17 0.23 8.52
N GLU A 65 5.30 0.85 9.31
CA GLU A 65 5.06 2.30 9.28
C GLU A 65 6.34 3.10 9.51
N GLN A 66 7.12 2.72 10.52
CA GLN A 66 8.39 3.37 10.87
C GLN A 66 9.46 3.19 9.80
N SER A 67 9.36 2.15 8.97
CA SER A 67 10.30 1.87 7.88
C SER A 67 9.90 2.52 6.56
N ILE A 68 8.64 2.34 6.15
CA ILE A 68 8.18 2.68 4.80
C ILE A 68 7.98 4.18 4.61
N ILE A 69 7.49 4.90 5.62
CA ILE A 69 7.25 6.34 5.53
C ILE A 69 8.56 7.12 5.27
N PRO A 70 9.62 6.98 6.08
CA PRO A 70 10.87 7.70 5.83
C PRO A 70 11.59 7.24 4.56
N ALA A 71 11.43 5.98 4.15
CA ALA A 71 12.01 5.48 2.91
C ALA A 71 11.27 6.03 1.67
N GLY A 72 9.94 6.17 1.74
CA GLY A 72 9.11 6.84 0.74
C GLY A 72 9.45 8.31 0.58
N ASP A 73 9.59 9.03 1.70
CA ASP A 73 9.93 10.46 1.71
C ASP A 73 11.25 10.74 0.96
N LYS A 74 12.28 9.92 1.20
CA LYS A 74 13.57 9.99 0.49
C LYS A 74 13.47 9.82 -1.03
N LYS A 75 12.41 9.17 -1.51
CA LYS A 75 12.12 8.94 -2.94
C LYS A 75 11.09 9.94 -3.50
N GLY A 76 10.69 10.94 -2.72
CA GLY A 76 9.67 11.93 -3.11
C GLY A 76 8.24 11.38 -3.08
N LEU A 77 7.99 10.31 -2.33
CA LEU A 77 6.67 9.74 -2.08
C LEU A 77 6.13 10.23 -0.73
N SER A 78 4.86 10.60 -0.67
CA SER A 78 4.19 10.96 0.58
C SER A 78 3.28 9.81 1.00
N ILE A 79 3.74 8.99 1.94
CA ILE A 79 2.99 7.83 2.43
C ILE A 79 2.27 8.20 3.72
N ILE A 80 0.95 8.05 3.74
CA ILE A 80 0.09 8.44 4.86
C ILE A 80 -0.66 7.22 5.36
N LYS A 81 -0.48 6.85 6.63
CA LYS A 81 -1.29 5.81 7.26
C LYS A 81 -2.75 6.27 7.34
N LYS A 82 -3.63 5.58 6.63
CA LYS A 82 -5.05 5.93 6.50
C LYS A 82 -5.95 5.08 7.39
N GLY A 83 -5.61 3.80 7.56
CA GLY A 83 -6.42 2.91 8.37
C GLY A 83 -6.11 1.44 8.15
N ARG A 84 -7.17 0.63 8.15
CA ARG A 84 -7.09 -0.81 7.94
C ARG A 84 -7.91 -1.27 6.74
N PHE A 85 -7.63 -2.47 6.26
CA PHE A 85 -8.47 -3.14 5.26
C PHE A 85 -8.75 -4.59 5.65
N ASN A 86 -9.83 -5.13 5.10
CA ASN A 86 -10.14 -6.56 5.13
C ASN A 86 -10.22 -7.08 3.70
N VAL A 87 -9.85 -8.34 3.49
CA VAL A 87 -9.98 -9.03 2.21
C VAL A 87 -10.79 -10.28 2.42
N THR A 88 -11.85 -10.42 1.63
CA THR A 88 -12.70 -11.61 1.62
C THR A 88 -12.71 -12.21 0.23
N GLU A 89 -12.35 -13.50 0.15
CA GLU A 89 -12.46 -14.28 -1.08
C GLU A 89 -13.93 -14.57 -1.39
N GLN A 90 -14.34 -14.32 -2.64
CA GLN A 90 -15.68 -14.60 -3.14
C GLN A 90 -15.69 -15.91 -3.96
N PRO A 91 -16.85 -16.56 -4.12
CA PRO A 91 -16.98 -17.85 -4.81
C PRO A 91 -16.48 -17.86 -6.27
N ASP A 92 -16.44 -16.70 -6.92
CA ASP A 92 -16.09 -16.53 -8.35
C ASP A 92 -14.63 -16.08 -8.57
N GLU A 93 -13.70 -16.45 -7.69
CA GLU A 93 -12.28 -16.00 -7.70
C GLU A 93 -12.11 -14.47 -7.60
N ASN A 94 -13.16 -13.75 -7.20
CA ASN A 94 -13.12 -12.32 -6.95
C ASN A 94 -12.65 -12.04 -5.52
N LEU A 95 -11.91 -10.95 -5.34
CA LEU A 95 -11.55 -10.45 -4.01
C LEU A 95 -12.42 -9.23 -3.69
N GLN A 96 -13.10 -9.27 -2.56
CA GLN A 96 -13.74 -8.10 -1.99
C GLN A 96 -12.78 -7.46 -0.99
N ILE A 97 -12.44 -6.19 -1.21
CA ILE A 97 -11.60 -5.40 -0.31
C ILE A 97 -12.48 -4.35 0.36
N GLU A 98 -12.41 -4.31 1.69
CA GLU A 98 -13.13 -3.34 2.51
C GLU A 98 -12.12 -2.46 3.22
N PHE A 99 -12.24 -1.13 3.08
CA PHE A 99 -11.37 -0.16 3.74
C PHE A 99 -12.06 0.44 4.96
N PHE A 100 -11.29 0.61 6.02
CA PHE A 100 -11.71 1.19 7.29
C PHE A 100 -10.75 2.33 7.62
N ASP A 101 -11.17 3.57 7.36
CA ASP A 101 -10.42 4.76 7.73
C ASP A 101 -10.33 4.91 9.27
N ASN A 102 -9.22 5.47 9.75
CA ASN A 102 -9.01 5.87 11.15
C ASN A 102 -9.61 7.24 11.47
#